data_AF-A0A8S3ZTL7-F1
#
_entry.id   AF-A0A8S3ZTL7-F1
#
_cell.length_a   1.000
_cell.length_b   1.000
_cell.length_c   1.000
_cell.angle_alpha   90.00
_cell.angle_beta   90.00
_cell.angle_gamma   90.00
#
_symmetry.space_group_name_H-M   'P 1'
#
loop_
_entity.id
_entity.type
_entity.pdbx_description
1 polymer ?
#
loop_
_entity_poly.entity_id
_entity_poly.type
_entity_poly.pdbx_seq_one_letter_code
_entity_poly.pdbx_strand_id
1 'polypeptide(L)'
;MVRLRTDLLSNYSVGVLPLRNQSISLSVNMSFFLIMIHNLNMKNQIMTASGWLKFEWCDEFLQWSPNTYGGIDELILFQKDVWLPDIFVENTAQHYRELGNNQMLISVKSSGMVHWEPGIITETSCAVNIGKYPFDTQVCDIRFLTWMHTNKTLTVAPELDVINLDALLGGGGEGGGDKRGGGGGGGGGGSGEWDITKTEANDYRYPSTYRALLYTTCVCVLFLLNIMMVILATPCLHVF
;
A
#
# COMPACT_ATOMS: atom_id res chain seq x y z
N MET A 1 -2.17 -24.71 20.59
CA MET A 1 -1.88 -24.12 19.27
C MET A 1 -2.00 -25.13 18.12
N VAL A 2 -1.32 -26.29 18.17
CA VAL A 2 -1.45 -27.32 17.09
C VAL A 2 -2.89 -27.78 16.87
N ARG A 3 -3.63 -28.11 17.93
CA ARG A 3 -5.05 -28.51 17.84
C ARG A 3 -5.90 -27.45 17.12
N LEU A 4 -5.77 -26.18 17.54
CA LEU A 4 -6.47 -25.05 16.93
C LEU A 4 -6.19 -24.94 15.42
N ARG A 5 -4.92 -24.99 15.04
CA ARG A 5 -4.51 -24.95 13.63
C ARG A 5 -5.16 -26.06 12.82
N THR A 6 -5.12 -27.29 13.31
CA THR A 6 -5.72 -28.44 12.61
C THR A 6 -7.23 -28.30 12.48
N ASP A 7 -7.90 -27.89 13.56
CA ASP A 7 -9.36 -27.72 13.57
C ASP A 7 -9.79 -26.67 12.53
N LEU A 8 -9.14 -25.51 12.50
CA LEU A 8 -9.45 -24.41 11.57
C LEU A 8 -9.16 -24.79 10.11
N LEU A 9 -7.99 -25.38 9.82
CA LEU A 9 -7.55 -25.61 8.44
C LEU A 9 -8.11 -26.88 7.80
N SER A 10 -8.69 -27.80 8.59
CA SER A 10 -9.19 -29.10 8.08
C SER A 10 -10.24 -28.98 6.97
N ASN A 11 -11.08 -27.95 7.01
CA ASN A 11 -12.16 -27.69 6.04
C ASN A 11 -12.02 -26.31 5.38
N TYR A 12 -10.84 -25.71 5.48
CA TYR A 12 -10.57 -24.40 4.91
C TYR A 12 -10.17 -24.51 3.44
N SER A 13 -10.77 -23.69 2.58
CA SER A 13 -10.43 -23.64 1.15
C SER A 13 -9.85 -22.28 0.79
N VAL A 14 -8.55 -22.26 0.49
CA VAL A 14 -7.78 -21.05 0.14
C VAL A 14 -8.31 -20.38 -1.14
N GLY A 15 -8.99 -21.13 -2.03
CA GLY A 15 -9.48 -20.61 -3.30
C GLY A 15 -10.86 -19.95 -3.27
N VAL A 16 -11.52 -19.91 -2.11
CA VAL A 16 -12.89 -19.39 -1.96
C VAL A 16 -12.84 -18.13 -1.11
N LEU A 17 -13.63 -17.11 -1.47
CA LEU A 17 -13.76 -15.90 -0.67
C LEU A 17 -14.16 -16.27 0.77
N PRO A 18 -13.52 -15.71 1.80
CA PRO A 18 -13.73 -16.10 3.19
C PRO A 18 -15.02 -15.51 3.82
N LEU A 19 -16.12 -15.61 3.08
CA LEU A 19 -17.47 -15.18 3.46
C LEU A 19 -18.44 -16.36 3.43
N ARG A 20 -19.29 -16.51 4.44
CA ARG A 20 -20.37 -17.51 4.43
C ARG A 20 -21.43 -17.16 3.41
N ASN A 21 -21.71 -15.86 3.24
CA ASN A 21 -22.61 -15.37 2.20
C ASN A 21 -21.81 -14.85 1.00
N GLN A 22 -21.82 -15.60 -0.11
CA GLN A 22 -21.10 -15.23 -1.34
C GLN A 22 -21.81 -14.13 -2.17
N SER A 23 -22.97 -13.63 -1.71
CA SER A 23 -23.70 -12.54 -2.38
C SER A 23 -23.26 -11.15 -1.93
N ILE A 24 -22.41 -11.05 -0.91
CA ILE A 24 -21.87 -9.78 -0.39
C ILE A 24 -20.40 -9.62 -0.80
N SER A 25 -19.96 -8.37 -0.87
CA SER A 25 -18.57 -8.03 -1.18
C SER A 25 -17.70 -8.15 0.08
N LEU A 26 -16.54 -8.78 -0.04
CA LEU A 26 -15.53 -8.76 1.02
C LEU A 26 -14.87 -7.38 1.07
N SER A 27 -14.78 -6.78 2.25
CA SER A 27 -14.03 -5.53 2.45
C SER A 27 -12.60 -5.86 2.87
N VAL A 28 -11.62 -5.37 2.12
CA VAL A 28 -10.20 -5.44 2.45
C VAL A 28 -9.68 -4.02 2.62
N ASN A 29 -9.16 -3.73 3.80
CA ASN A 29 -8.45 -2.48 4.06
C ASN A 29 -7.01 -2.65 3.61
N MET A 30 -6.51 -1.68 2.85
CA MET A 30 -5.16 -1.69 2.31
C MET A 30 -4.46 -0.37 2.63
N SER A 31 -3.21 -0.46 3.08
CA SER A 31 -2.34 0.70 3.28
C SER A 31 -1.01 0.47 2.60
N PHE A 32 -0.46 1.50 1.97
CA PHE A 32 0.89 1.47 1.43
C PHE A 32 1.81 2.39 2.23
N PHE A 33 2.92 1.82 2.70
CA PHE A 33 3.96 2.50 3.45
C PHE A 33 5.21 2.60 2.57
N LEU A 34 5.56 3.82 2.17
CA LEU A 34 6.73 4.07 1.35
C LEU A 34 7.98 4.05 2.24
N ILE A 35 8.98 3.23 1.87
CA ILE A 35 10.29 3.18 2.55
C ILE A 35 11.32 4.04 1.81
N MET A 36 11.36 4.00 0.48
CA MET A 36 12.33 4.79 -0.27
C MET A 36 11.93 4.88 -1.74
N ILE A 37 12.24 6.02 -2.37
CA ILE A 37 12.28 6.14 -3.83
C ILE A 37 13.72 5.95 -4.25
N HIS A 38 14.02 4.83 -4.92
CA HIS A 38 15.38 4.50 -5.34
C HIS A 38 15.83 5.31 -6.54
N ASN A 39 14.93 5.49 -7.52
CA ASN A 39 15.28 6.13 -8.77
C ASN A 39 14.04 6.68 -9.50
N LEU A 40 14.24 7.78 -10.23
CA LEU A 40 13.32 8.26 -11.27
C LEU A 40 14.10 8.38 -12.58
N ASN A 41 13.91 7.40 -13.46
CA ASN A 41 14.50 7.43 -14.79
C ASN A 41 13.67 8.33 -15.69
N MET A 42 14.07 9.60 -15.81
CA MET A 42 13.37 10.59 -16.64
C MET A 42 13.30 10.22 -18.13
N LYS A 43 14.31 9.51 -18.65
CA LYS A 43 14.37 9.10 -20.06
C LYS A 43 13.35 8.00 -20.36
N ASN A 44 13.32 6.98 -19.51
CA ASN A 44 12.43 5.84 -19.68
C ASN A 44 11.06 6.05 -19.02
N GLN A 45 10.88 7.14 -18.26
CA GLN A 45 9.65 7.46 -17.54
C GLN A 45 9.27 6.37 -16.52
N ILE A 46 10.25 5.86 -15.77
CA ILE A 46 10.07 4.79 -14.78
C ILE A 46 10.53 5.27 -13.42
N MET A 47 9.67 5.11 -12.41
CA MET A 47 10.00 5.30 -11.00
C MET A 47 10.17 3.95 -10.32
N THR A 48 11.30 3.77 -9.61
CA THR A 48 11.57 2.60 -8.77
C THR A 48 11.44 3.02 -7.31
N ALA A 49 10.55 2.37 -6.56
CA ALA A 49 10.32 2.65 -5.14
C ALA A 49 10.09 1.36 -4.35
N SER A 50 10.57 1.32 -3.11
CA SER A 50 10.33 0.23 -2.17
C SER A 50 9.41 0.68 -1.03
N GLY A 51 8.65 -0.28 -0.53
CA GLY A 51 7.72 -0.08 0.56
C GLY A 51 7.18 -1.40 1.06
N TRP A 52 6.19 -1.33 1.92
CA TRP A 52 5.40 -2.48 2.33
C TRP A 52 3.92 -2.13 2.30
N LEU A 53 3.11 -3.16 2.11
CA LEU A 53 1.66 -3.08 2.11
C LEU A 53 1.16 -3.62 3.43
N LYS A 54 0.09 -3.06 3.96
CA LYS A 54 -0.69 -3.63 5.07
C LYS A 54 -2.07 -4.00 4.54
N PHE A 55 -2.47 -5.23 4.77
CA PHE A 55 -3.81 -5.70 4.46
C PHE A 55 -4.50 -6.17 5.73
N GLU A 56 -5.74 -5.72 5.91
CA GLU A 56 -6.62 -6.16 6.99
C GLU A 56 -7.98 -6.56 6.41
N TRP A 57 -8.44 -7.76 6.74
CA TRP A 57 -9.78 -8.24 6.40
C TRP A 57 -10.31 -9.21 7.45
N CYS A 58 -11.59 -9.52 7.39
CA CYS A 58 -12.20 -10.53 8.25
C CYS A 58 -12.41 -11.82 7.47
N ASP A 59 -11.91 -12.93 8.00
CA ASP A 59 -12.16 -14.29 7.50
C ASP A 59 -13.17 -15.00 8.42
N GLU A 60 -14.37 -15.27 7.90
CA GLU A 60 -15.46 -15.86 8.69
C GLU A 60 -15.24 -17.35 9.03
N PHE A 61 -14.27 -18.01 8.39
CA PHE A 61 -13.92 -19.41 8.60
C PHE A 61 -12.74 -19.58 9.57
N LEU A 62 -11.98 -18.52 9.84
CA LEU A 62 -10.85 -18.53 10.77
C LEU A 62 -11.18 -17.86 12.12
N GLN A 63 -12.36 -18.16 12.68
CA GLN A 63 -12.81 -17.64 13.98
C GLN A 63 -12.83 -18.73 15.04
N TRP A 64 -12.47 -18.38 16.27
CA TRP A 64 -12.55 -19.30 17.41
C TRP A 64 -12.79 -18.58 18.73
N SER A 65 -13.20 -19.33 19.76
CA SER A 65 -13.28 -18.81 21.13
C SER A 65 -11.94 -19.03 21.83
N PRO A 66 -11.24 -17.98 22.31
CA PRO A 66 -9.99 -18.15 23.04
C PRO A 66 -10.12 -19.13 24.23
N ASN A 67 -11.27 -19.10 24.91
CA ASN A 67 -11.55 -19.95 26.07
C ASN A 67 -11.50 -21.45 25.76
N THR A 68 -11.86 -21.88 24.55
CA THR A 68 -11.83 -23.31 24.17
C THR A 68 -10.44 -23.80 23.83
N TYR A 69 -9.49 -22.89 23.58
CA TYR A 69 -8.13 -23.19 23.13
C TYR A 69 -7.05 -22.69 24.08
N GLY A 70 -7.38 -22.48 25.36
CA GLY A 70 -6.41 -22.11 26.40
C GLY A 70 -6.01 -20.64 26.37
N GLY A 71 -6.93 -19.75 25.99
CA GLY A 71 -6.71 -18.30 25.95
C GLY A 71 -5.94 -17.80 24.73
N ILE A 72 -5.79 -18.63 23.69
CA ILE A 72 -5.12 -18.22 22.44
C ILE A 72 -6.00 -17.19 21.73
N ASP A 73 -5.52 -15.95 21.61
CA ASP A 73 -6.23 -14.88 20.89
C ASP A 73 -5.65 -14.62 19.50
N GLU A 74 -4.44 -15.09 19.23
CA GLU A 74 -3.73 -14.88 17.96
C GLU A 74 -3.06 -16.17 17.51
N LEU A 75 -3.10 -16.42 16.20
CA LEU A 75 -2.49 -17.56 15.54
C LEU A 75 -1.70 -17.08 14.32
N ILE A 76 -0.43 -17.48 14.26
CA ILE A 76 0.44 -17.22 13.12
C ILE A 76 0.41 -18.43 12.17
N LEU A 77 0.13 -18.17 10.89
CA LEU A 77 0.04 -19.18 9.83
C LEU A 77 1.00 -18.83 8.68
N PHE A 78 1.21 -19.76 7.75
CA PHE A 78 1.85 -19.43 6.48
C PHE A 78 0.80 -18.82 5.54
N GLN A 79 1.18 -17.79 4.77
CA GLN A 79 0.24 -17.11 3.88
C GLN A 79 -0.41 -18.07 2.86
N LYS A 80 0.31 -19.13 2.44
CA LYS A 80 -0.19 -20.14 1.49
C LYS A 80 -1.37 -20.96 2.03
N ASP A 81 -1.57 -20.97 3.35
CA ASP A 81 -2.62 -21.74 4.03
C ASP A 81 -3.88 -20.89 4.27
N VAL A 82 -3.87 -19.60 3.88
CA VAL A 82 -4.94 -18.61 4.10
C VAL A 82 -5.30 -17.97 2.76
N TRP A 83 -6.57 -17.67 2.52
CA TRP A 83 -7.01 -16.90 1.35
C TRP A 83 -6.32 -15.53 1.36
N LEU A 84 -5.86 -15.06 0.19
CA LEU A 84 -5.21 -13.76 0.03
C LEU A 84 -5.93 -12.97 -1.08
N PRO A 85 -6.04 -11.63 -0.96
CA PRO A 85 -6.55 -10.81 -2.04
C PRO A 85 -5.57 -10.77 -3.23
N ASP A 86 -6.10 -10.73 -4.44
CA ASP A 86 -5.36 -10.80 -5.70
C ASP A 86 -4.86 -9.43 -6.16
N ILE A 87 -4.04 -8.79 -5.33
CA ILE A 87 -3.56 -7.41 -5.56
C ILE A 87 -2.29 -7.39 -6.39
N PHE A 88 -2.25 -6.51 -7.39
CA PHE A 88 -1.08 -6.27 -8.23
C PHE A 88 -0.90 -4.77 -8.53
N VAL A 89 0.30 -4.40 -8.97
CA VAL A 89 0.61 -3.04 -9.42
C VAL A 89 0.16 -2.88 -10.87
N GLU A 90 -0.84 -2.03 -11.09
CA GLU A 90 -1.47 -1.81 -12.40
C GLU A 90 -0.52 -1.15 -13.39
N ASN A 91 0.10 -0.04 -12.99
CA ASN A 91 0.96 0.75 -13.85
C ASN A 91 2.42 0.27 -13.83
N THR A 92 2.64 -1.04 -13.67
CA THR A 92 4.01 -1.58 -13.61
C THR A 92 4.73 -1.48 -14.96
N ALA A 93 6.01 -1.12 -14.92
CA ALA A 93 6.93 -1.14 -16.06
C ALA A 93 7.70 -2.47 -16.17
N GLN A 94 7.40 -3.46 -15.31
CA GLN A 94 7.97 -4.80 -15.29
C GLN A 94 6.89 -5.88 -15.51
N HIS A 95 7.30 -7.14 -15.44
CA HIS A 95 6.36 -8.25 -15.32
C HIS A 95 5.60 -8.19 -14.00
N TYR A 96 4.31 -8.56 -14.05
CA TYR A 96 3.49 -8.75 -12.86
C TYR A 96 4.13 -9.78 -11.92
N ARG A 97 4.09 -9.47 -10.61
CA ARG A 97 4.64 -10.33 -9.55
C ARG A 97 3.59 -10.50 -8.47
N GLU A 98 3.54 -11.69 -7.91
CA GLU A 98 2.74 -11.98 -6.71
C GLU A 98 3.34 -11.26 -5.49
N LEU A 99 2.48 -10.90 -4.55
CA LEU A 99 2.89 -10.31 -3.27
C LEU A 99 3.35 -11.41 -2.30
N GLY A 100 4.44 -11.13 -1.59
CA GLY A 100 4.98 -12.05 -0.59
C GLY A 100 5.56 -13.33 -1.21
N ASN A 101 5.62 -14.39 -0.40
CA ASN A 101 6.04 -15.73 -0.84
C ASN A 101 5.41 -16.81 0.06
N ASN A 102 5.42 -18.07 -0.39
CA ASN A 102 4.76 -19.19 0.30
C ASN A 102 5.23 -19.46 1.74
N GLN A 103 6.39 -18.94 2.16
CA GLN A 103 6.94 -19.10 3.51
C GLN A 103 6.68 -17.90 4.41
N MET A 104 6.12 -16.82 3.87
CA MET A 104 5.75 -15.65 4.62
C MET A 104 4.66 -15.97 5.65
N LEU A 105 4.76 -15.35 6.80
CA LEU A 105 3.83 -15.53 7.91
C LEU A 105 2.71 -14.49 7.83
N ILE A 106 1.54 -14.89 8.32
CA ILE A 106 0.33 -14.06 8.41
C ILE A 106 -0.25 -14.22 9.81
N SER A 107 -0.75 -13.11 10.38
CA SER A 107 -1.40 -13.13 11.70
C SER A 107 -2.91 -13.22 11.54
N VAL A 108 -3.54 -14.06 12.35
CA VAL A 108 -4.99 -14.20 12.45
C VAL A 108 -5.38 -14.05 13.91
N LYS A 109 -6.31 -13.15 14.22
CA LYS A 109 -6.90 -13.01 15.56
C LYS A 109 -8.11 -13.92 15.72
N SER A 110 -8.49 -14.19 16.97
CA SER A 110 -9.63 -15.06 17.32
C SER A 110 -10.96 -14.59 16.74
N SER A 111 -11.08 -13.29 16.50
CA SER A 111 -12.21 -12.65 15.80
C SER A 111 -12.27 -12.94 14.30
N GLY A 112 -11.28 -13.64 13.73
CA GLY A 112 -11.13 -13.84 12.28
C GLY A 112 -10.49 -12.65 11.56
N MET A 113 -10.06 -11.62 12.28
CA MET A 113 -9.31 -10.51 11.68
C MET A 113 -7.93 -11.00 11.26
N VAL A 114 -7.65 -10.90 9.97
CA VAL A 114 -6.39 -11.31 9.35
C VAL A 114 -5.55 -10.07 9.06
N HIS A 115 -4.26 -10.14 9.36
CA HIS A 115 -3.28 -9.09 9.16
C HIS A 115 -2.09 -9.61 8.34
N TRP A 116 -1.85 -9.01 7.18
CA TRP A 116 -0.81 -9.41 6.23
C TRP A 116 -0.01 -8.23 5.72
N GLU A 117 1.32 -8.28 5.87
CA GLU A 117 2.19 -7.14 5.58
C GLU A 117 3.33 -7.45 4.59
N PRO A 118 3.05 -7.69 3.29
CA PRO A 118 4.10 -8.01 2.32
C PRO A 118 4.93 -6.77 1.94
N GLY A 119 6.26 -6.94 1.93
CA GLY A 119 7.19 -5.98 1.34
C GLY A 119 7.13 -6.02 -0.20
N ILE A 120 7.35 -4.88 -0.86
CA ILE A 120 7.33 -4.76 -2.31
C ILE A 120 8.36 -3.74 -2.82
N ILE A 121 8.99 -4.09 -3.96
CA ILE A 121 9.71 -3.13 -4.81
C ILE A 121 8.87 -2.96 -6.08
N THR A 122 8.50 -1.71 -6.34
CA THR A 122 7.66 -1.32 -7.48
C THR A 122 8.52 -0.62 -8.51
N GLU A 123 8.33 -0.99 -9.78
CA GLU A 123 8.78 -0.20 -10.92
C GLU A 123 7.53 0.22 -11.69
N THR A 124 7.24 1.52 -11.66
CA THR A 124 5.98 2.09 -12.17
C THR A 124 6.24 3.08 -13.28
N SER A 125 5.36 3.08 -14.28
CA SER A 125 5.35 4.09 -15.33
C SER A 125 4.92 5.43 -14.74
N CYS A 126 5.75 6.46 -14.92
CA CYS A 126 5.52 7.82 -14.42
C CYS A 126 5.76 8.85 -15.52
N ALA A 127 4.72 9.61 -15.88
CA ALA A 127 4.79 10.64 -16.90
C ALA A 127 5.57 11.88 -16.40
N VAL A 128 6.86 11.93 -16.70
CA VAL A 128 7.77 13.01 -16.30
C VAL A 128 7.57 14.25 -17.19
N ASN A 129 7.50 15.44 -16.58
CA ASN A 129 7.43 16.73 -17.27
C ASN A 129 8.73 17.53 -17.10
N ILE A 130 9.52 17.64 -18.16
CA ILE A 130 10.83 18.32 -18.15
C ILE A 130 10.78 19.80 -18.52
N GLY A 131 9.59 20.41 -18.60
CA GLY A 131 9.43 21.78 -19.11
C GLY A 131 10.15 22.86 -18.28
N LYS A 132 10.46 22.58 -17.01
CA LYS A 132 11.17 23.50 -16.08
C LYS A 132 12.49 22.95 -15.58
N TYR A 133 13.04 21.92 -16.22
CA TYR A 133 14.31 21.32 -15.81
C TYR A 133 15.42 22.38 -15.65
N PRO A 134 16.24 22.34 -14.56
CA PRO A 134 16.27 21.36 -13.47
C PRO A 134 15.40 21.73 -12.25
N PHE A 135 14.54 22.74 -12.35
CA PHE A 135 13.65 23.22 -11.27
C PHE A 135 12.19 22.78 -11.52
N ASP A 136 12.02 21.50 -11.82
CA ASP A 136 10.73 20.88 -12.08
C ASP A 136 10.22 20.08 -10.87
N THR A 137 8.93 19.76 -10.92
CA THR A 137 8.26 18.91 -9.93
C THR A 137 7.65 17.73 -10.67
N GLN A 138 7.92 16.53 -10.17
CA GLN A 138 7.41 15.30 -10.76
C GLN A 138 6.34 14.70 -9.85
N VAL A 139 5.24 14.26 -10.46
CA VAL A 139 4.12 13.59 -9.79
C VAL A 139 4.02 12.18 -10.35
N CYS A 140 4.33 11.19 -9.52
CA CYS A 140 4.29 9.79 -9.91
C CYS A 140 3.23 9.05 -9.10
N ASP A 141 2.41 8.25 -9.79
CA ASP A 141 1.41 7.38 -9.17
C ASP A 141 1.96 5.96 -9.00
N ILE A 142 1.60 5.29 -7.91
CA ILE A 142 1.66 3.83 -7.77
C ILE A 142 0.23 3.35 -7.62
N ARG A 143 -0.25 2.53 -8.57
CA ARG A 143 -1.64 2.09 -8.63
C ARG A 143 -1.75 0.60 -8.35
N PHE A 144 -2.65 0.22 -7.46
CA PHE A 144 -2.93 -1.15 -7.11
C PHE A 144 -4.34 -1.55 -7.54
N LEU A 145 -4.49 -2.78 -8.03
CA LEU A 145 -5.75 -3.34 -8.51
C LEU A 145 -5.91 -4.80 -8.11
N THR A 146 -7.16 -5.26 -8.12
CA THR A 146 -7.54 -6.67 -8.06
C THR A 146 -7.57 -7.28 -9.46
N TRP A 147 -7.07 -8.51 -9.62
CA TRP A 147 -6.95 -9.14 -10.94
C TRP A 147 -8.29 -9.66 -11.47
N MET A 148 -8.94 -10.53 -10.70
CA MET A 148 -10.16 -11.26 -11.05
C MET A 148 -11.41 -10.71 -10.36
N HIS A 149 -11.24 -10.04 -9.21
CA HIS A 149 -12.39 -9.55 -8.46
C HIS A 149 -12.92 -8.20 -8.96
N THR A 150 -14.24 -8.02 -8.80
CA THR A 150 -14.95 -6.75 -9.04
C THR A 150 -15.42 -6.19 -7.70
N ASN A 151 -15.86 -4.92 -7.67
CA ASN A 151 -16.38 -4.30 -6.44
C ASN A 151 -17.59 -5.04 -5.84
N LYS A 152 -18.32 -5.83 -6.65
CA LYS A 152 -19.43 -6.68 -6.18
C LYS A 152 -18.94 -7.85 -5.31
N THR A 153 -17.72 -8.33 -5.55
CA THR A 153 -17.15 -9.49 -4.86
C THR A 153 -16.09 -9.11 -3.84
N LEU A 154 -15.28 -8.10 -4.15
CA LEU A 154 -14.18 -7.62 -3.32
C LEU A 154 -14.09 -6.10 -3.44
N THR A 155 -14.18 -5.42 -2.31
CA THR A 155 -13.95 -3.97 -2.21
C THR A 155 -12.63 -3.76 -1.49
N VAL A 156 -11.68 -3.16 -2.19
CA VAL A 156 -10.39 -2.77 -1.60
C VAL A 156 -10.47 -1.29 -1.29
N ALA A 157 -10.45 -0.96 0.01
CA ALA A 157 -10.50 0.42 0.47
C ALA A 157 -9.12 0.82 1.00
N PRO A 158 -8.60 2.00 0.62
CA PRO A 158 -7.44 2.54 1.30
C PRO A 158 -7.81 2.83 2.77
N GLU A 159 -6.95 2.47 3.72
CA GLU A 159 -7.12 2.91 5.13
C GLU A 159 -6.91 4.44 5.24
N LEU A 160 -6.06 4.99 4.36
CA LEU A 160 -5.72 6.40 4.27
C LEU A 160 -5.66 6.85 2.80
N ASP A 161 -6.17 8.04 2.51
CA ASP A 161 -6.16 8.64 1.16
C ASP A 161 -4.77 9.11 0.70
N VAL A 162 -3.75 9.00 1.55
CA VAL A 162 -2.38 9.49 1.31
C VAL A 162 -1.37 8.40 1.64
N ILE A 163 -0.24 8.36 0.93
CA ILE A 163 0.90 7.48 1.24
C ILE A 163 1.29 7.70 2.70
N ASN A 164 1.31 6.61 3.47
CA ASN A 164 1.80 6.68 4.84
C ASN A 164 3.35 6.73 4.81
N LEU A 165 3.91 7.81 5.34
CA LEU A 165 5.35 8.09 5.43
C LEU A 165 5.91 7.84 6.83
N ASP A 166 5.13 7.30 7.77
CA ASP A 166 5.57 7.01 9.14
C ASP A 166 6.74 6.04 9.14
N ALA A 167 6.86 5.18 8.11
CA ALA A 167 8.02 4.32 7.90
C ALA A 167 9.32 5.09 7.58
N LEU A 168 9.25 6.30 7.03
CA LEU A 168 10.39 7.18 6.76
C LEU A 168 10.81 7.99 7.99
N LEU A 169 9.83 8.30 8.85
CA LEU A 169 10.03 9.08 10.05
C LEU A 169 10.43 8.12 11.17
N GLY A 170 11.67 7.65 11.16
CA GLY A 170 12.24 6.78 12.19
C GLY A 170 11.96 7.30 13.60
N GLY A 171 10.93 6.78 14.23
CA GLY A 171 10.47 7.16 15.56
C GLY A 171 9.79 5.97 16.20
N GLY A 172 10.55 5.18 16.95
CA GLY A 172 9.99 4.21 17.87
C GLY A 172 9.05 4.92 18.85
N GLY A 173 7.81 4.46 18.90
CA GLY A 173 6.81 4.95 19.84
C GLY A 173 5.65 3.98 19.92
N GLU A 174 5.70 3.07 20.89
CA GLU A 174 4.50 2.44 21.42
C GLU A 174 3.47 3.53 21.74
N GLY A 175 2.24 3.35 21.27
CA GLY A 175 1.15 4.28 21.49
C GLY A 175 -0.21 3.63 21.32
N GLY A 176 -0.51 2.66 22.20
CA GLY A 176 -1.88 2.22 22.42
C GLY A 176 -2.75 3.40 22.90
N GLY A 177 -3.96 3.51 22.37
CA GLY A 177 -4.89 4.57 22.76
C GLY A 177 -6.23 4.49 22.04
N ASP A 178 -7.11 3.63 22.56
CA ASP A 178 -8.57 3.63 22.35
C ASP A 178 -9.16 5.05 22.50
N LYS A 179 -9.97 5.50 21.53
CA LYS A 179 -11.04 6.49 21.74
C LYS A 179 -12.26 6.20 20.88
N ARG A 180 -13.27 5.59 21.50
CA ARG A 180 -14.70 5.79 21.20
C ARG A 180 -15.10 7.27 21.40
N GLY A 181 -16.03 7.76 20.57
CA GLY A 181 -16.87 8.93 20.88
C GLY A 181 -17.26 9.76 19.65
N GLY A 182 -18.55 9.76 19.30
CA GLY A 182 -19.11 10.48 18.16
C GLY A 182 -19.60 11.91 18.45
N GLY A 183 -20.25 12.52 17.45
CA GLY A 183 -21.02 13.77 17.58
C GLY A 183 -20.84 14.70 16.37
N GLY A 184 -21.91 14.92 15.60
CA GLY A 184 -21.92 15.74 14.38
C GLY A 184 -22.16 17.24 14.59
N GLY A 185 -22.13 17.99 13.47
CA GLY A 185 -22.55 19.40 13.38
C GLY A 185 -21.81 20.15 12.25
N GLY A 186 -22.54 20.57 11.21
CA GLY A 186 -21.99 21.18 9.99
C GLY A 186 -21.83 22.70 9.99
N GLY A 187 -21.32 23.22 8.86
CA GLY A 187 -21.24 24.64 8.52
C GLY A 187 -20.16 24.91 7.47
N GLY A 188 -20.56 25.25 6.24
CA GLY A 188 -19.73 25.27 5.04
C GLY A 188 -18.84 26.50 4.83
N GLY A 189 -17.90 26.35 3.88
CA GLY A 189 -17.03 27.41 3.33
C GLY A 189 -16.01 26.79 2.38
N GLY A 190 -16.25 26.88 1.07
CA GLY A 190 -15.54 26.12 0.05
C GLY A 190 -14.13 26.61 -0.31
N SER A 191 -13.27 25.63 -0.59
CA SER A 191 -12.17 25.69 -1.56
C SER A 191 -12.09 24.30 -2.19
N GLY A 192 -12.85 24.11 -3.27
CA GLY A 192 -12.93 22.82 -3.96
C GLY A 192 -11.67 22.55 -4.78
N GLU A 193 -11.01 21.44 -4.48
CA GLU A 193 -10.08 20.75 -5.37
C GLU A 193 -10.36 19.25 -5.24
N TRP A 194 -10.58 18.59 -6.39
CA TRP A 194 -11.59 17.53 -6.54
C TRP A 194 -11.13 16.10 -6.23
N ASP A 195 -12.03 15.45 -5.49
CA ASP A 195 -12.32 14.04 -5.17
C ASP A 195 -12.08 13.00 -6.29
N ILE A 196 -11.46 11.85 -5.94
CA ILE A 196 -10.99 10.81 -6.87
C ILE A 196 -12.09 9.80 -7.29
N THR A 197 -13.37 10.10 -7.05
CA THR A 197 -14.46 9.11 -7.15
C THR A 197 -15.52 9.34 -8.24
N LYS A 198 -15.31 10.21 -9.23
CA LYS A 198 -16.34 10.41 -10.29
C LYS A 198 -15.81 10.29 -11.72
N THR A 199 -15.95 9.09 -12.28
CA THR A 199 -16.37 8.93 -13.67
C THR A 199 -17.52 7.93 -13.73
N GLU A 200 -18.60 8.35 -14.39
CA GLU A 200 -19.76 7.51 -14.72
C GLU A 200 -19.30 6.40 -15.67
N ALA A 201 -19.01 5.22 -15.12
CA ALA A 201 -18.82 4.01 -15.89
C ALA A 201 -19.57 2.89 -15.18
N ASN A 202 -20.68 2.46 -15.79
CA ASN A 202 -21.40 1.27 -15.35
C ASN A 202 -20.42 0.08 -15.35
N ASP A 203 -20.11 -0.42 -14.15
CA ASP A 203 -19.51 -1.74 -13.88
C ASP A 203 -17.97 -1.89 -13.97
N TYR A 204 -17.15 -1.02 -13.34
CA TYR A 204 -15.68 -1.24 -13.33
C TYR A 204 -14.96 -1.05 -11.98
N ARG A 205 -13.91 -1.88 -11.84
CA ARG A 205 -12.94 -2.05 -10.74
C ARG A 205 -12.30 -0.71 -10.38
N TYR A 206 -12.24 -0.36 -9.10
CA TYR A 206 -11.59 0.88 -8.66
C TYR A 206 -10.13 0.62 -8.25
N PRO A 207 -9.14 1.29 -8.87
CA PRO A 207 -7.75 1.22 -8.43
C PRO A 207 -7.53 2.02 -7.15
N SER A 208 -6.83 1.42 -6.18
CA SER A 208 -6.24 2.16 -5.06
C SER A 208 -4.99 2.89 -5.58
N THR A 209 -5.03 4.22 -5.61
CA THR A 209 -3.97 5.05 -6.21
C THR A 209 -3.22 5.83 -5.14
N TYR A 210 -1.89 5.68 -5.10
CA TYR A 210 -0.99 6.38 -4.19
C TYR A 210 -0.12 7.38 -4.96
N ARG A 211 0.00 8.62 -4.46
CA ARG A 211 0.73 9.72 -5.12
C ARG A 211 2.01 10.08 -4.39
N ALA A 212 3.14 10.10 -5.10
CA ALA A 212 4.42 10.61 -4.61
C ALA A 212 4.81 11.92 -5.30
N LEU A 213 5.30 12.89 -4.52
CA LEU A 213 5.84 14.18 -5.00
C LEU A 213 7.36 14.20 -4.88
N LEU A 214 8.05 14.50 -5.98
CA LEU A 214 9.52 14.60 -6.04
C LEU A 214 9.95 16.02 -6.44
N TYR A 215 10.88 16.60 -5.68
CA TYR A 215 11.47 17.92 -5.94
C TYR A 215 12.92 17.78 -6.42
N THR A 216 13.21 18.30 -7.61
CA THR A 216 14.60 18.43 -8.10
C THR A 216 15.15 19.78 -7.64
N THR A 217 15.88 19.84 -6.53
CA THR A 217 16.59 21.08 -6.12
C THR A 217 18.08 20.96 -6.37
N CYS A 218 18.59 21.61 -7.42
CA CYS A 218 20.01 21.84 -7.61
C CYS A 218 20.34 23.28 -7.20
N VAL A 219 20.93 23.50 -6.02
CA VAL A 219 21.40 24.83 -5.63
C VAL A 219 22.80 25.04 -6.22
N CYS A 220 22.88 25.69 -7.39
CA CYS A 220 24.13 26.30 -7.86
C CYS A 220 24.37 27.58 -7.05
N VAL A 221 25.34 27.56 -6.13
CA VAL A 221 25.86 28.79 -5.52
C VAL A 221 26.75 29.50 -6.55
N LEU A 222 26.19 30.49 -7.25
CA LEU A 222 26.93 31.43 -8.08
C LEU A 222 27.69 32.42 -7.19
N PHE A 223 28.98 32.20 -6.94
CA PHE A 223 29.88 33.26 -6.49
C PHE A 223 30.46 33.98 -7.71
N LEU A 224 29.94 35.17 -8.00
CA LEU A 224 30.54 36.14 -8.90
C LEU A 224 31.79 36.73 -8.25
N LEU A 225 32.99 36.22 -8.53
CA LEU A 225 34.24 36.97 -8.38
C LEU A 225 35.32 36.41 -9.33
N ASN A 226 35.44 37.08 -10.48
CA ASN A 226 36.61 37.25 -11.35
C ASN A 226 37.68 36.14 -11.44
N ILE A 227 37.84 35.66 -12.67
CA ILE A 227 39.04 35.11 -13.33
C ILE A 227 39.28 33.59 -13.20
N MET A 228 39.43 32.97 -14.38
CA MET A 228 39.73 31.57 -14.69
C MET A 228 38.64 30.53 -14.42
N MET A 229 37.99 30.14 -15.53
CA MET A 229 37.12 28.99 -15.66
C MET A 229 37.92 27.70 -15.46
N VAL A 230 38.07 27.27 -14.21
CA VAL A 230 38.44 25.89 -13.88
C VAL A 230 37.13 25.12 -13.74
N ILE A 231 36.75 24.38 -14.78
CA ILE A 231 35.73 23.33 -14.65
C ILE A 231 36.40 22.18 -13.88
N LEU A 232 36.38 22.26 -12.56
CA LEU A 232 36.52 21.05 -11.74
C LEU A 232 35.15 20.37 -11.77
N ALA A 233 35.02 19.40 -12.67
CA ALA A 233 33.98 18.41 -12.58
C ALA A 233 34.21 17.57 -11.32
N THR A 234 33.32 17.68 -10.34
CA THR A 234 33.09 16.63 -9.34
C THR A 234 31.61 16.60 -8.96
N PRO A 235 31.08 15.41 -8.62
CA PRO A 235 29.74 14.98 -9.00
C PRO A 235 28.68 15.41 -7.98
N CYS A 236 27.50 15.81 -8.48
CA CYS A 236 26.29 15.91 -7.65
C CYS A 236 25.82 14.49 -7.29
N LEU A 237 26.08 14.12 -6.04
CA LEU A 237 25.52 13.04 -5.21
C LEU A 237 24.91 11.81 -5.92
N HIS A 238 25.63 10.70 -5.79
CA HIS A 238 25.05 9.36 -5.71
C HIS A 238 24.05 9.29 -4.54
N VAL A 239 22.84 8.79 -4.82
CA VAL A 239 21.97 8.15 -3.84
C VAL A 239 22.35 6.67 -3.81
N PHE A 240 22.70 6.17 -2.63
CA PHE A 240 23.04 4.75 -2.39
C PHE A 240 21.80 3.86 -2.44
#